data_AF-A0A1Q7U5Q6-F1
#
_entry.id   AF-A0A1Q7U5Q6-F1
#
_cell.length_a   1.000
_cell.length_b   1.000
_cell.length_c   1.000
_cell.angle_alpha   90.00
_cell.angle_beta   90.00
_cell.angle_gamma   90.00
#
_symmetry.space_group_name_H-M   'P 1'
#
loop_
_entity.id
_entity.type
_entity.pdbx_description
1 polymer ?
#
loop_
_entity_poly.entity_id
_entity_poly.type
_entity_poly.pdbx_seq_one_letter_code
_entity_poly.pdbx_strand_id
1 'polypeptide(L)' 'MNETWEVLTLRGLSATDERAEEFTGTLVIHRQGQREPVETISIRVKRSILSELHTTLGRLLSRSIGFRRGVQ' A
#
# COMPACT_ATOMS: atom_id res chain seq x y z
N MET A 1 2.09 -20.69 -11.47
CA MET A 1 2.93 -19.72 -10.73
C MET A 1 2.06 -18.51 -10.46
N ASN A 2 1.86 -18.12 -9.20
CA ASN A 2 1.06 -16.91 -8.90
C ASN A 2 1.85 -15.69 -9.39
N GLU A 3 1.20 -14.83 -10.17
CA GLU A 3 1.78 -13.56 -10.56
C GLU A 3 1.89 -12.66 -9.32
N THR A 4 3.12 -12.30 -8.93
CA THR A 4 3.38 -11.36 -7.84
C THR A 4 3.47 -9.95 -8.40
N TRP A 5 2.77 -9.01 -7.75
CA TRP A 5 2.79 -7.59 -8.08
C TRP A 5 3.52 -6.81 -7.00
N GLU A 6 4.28 -5.81 -7.43
CA GLU A 6 5.00 -4.88 -6.56
C GLU A 6 4.25 -3.55 -6.50
N VAL A 7 3.96 -3.08 -5.28
CA VAL A 7 3.37 -1.75 -5.06
C VAL A 7 4.47 -0.71 -5.15
N LEU A 8 4.38 0.15 -6.16
CA LEU A 8 5.34 1.23 -6.37
C LEU A 8 4.96 2.46 -5.57
N THR A 9 3.70 2.89 -5.68
CA THR A 9 3.21 4.08 -4.99
C THR A 9 1.68 4.14 -5.00
N LEU A 10 1.13 4.92 -4.07
CA LEU A 10 -0.26 5.33 -4.05
C LEU A 10 -0.33 6.84 -4.28
N ARG A 11 -1.00 7.26 -5.36
CA ARG A 11 -1.10 8.66 -5.78
C ARG A 11 -2.49 9.21 -5.54
N GLY A 12 -2.56 10.49 -5.17
CA GLY A 12 -3.81 11.25 -5.15
C GLY A 12 -4.89 10.68 -4.23
N LEU A 13 -4.52 10.02 -3.12
CA LEU A 13 -5.49 9.51 -2.17
C LEU A 13 -6.19 10.69 -1.48
N SER A 14 -7.48 10.88 -1.76
CA SER A 14 -8.29 11.98 -1.23
C SER A 14 -9.68 11.50 -0.84
N ALA A 15 -10.26 12.14 0.18
CA ALA A 15 -11.65 11.88 0.59
C ALA A 15 -12.61 12.22 -0.56
N THR A 16 -13.69 11.44 -0.68
CA THR A 16 -14.74 11.66 -1.69
C THR A 16 -15.88 12.55 -1.21
N ASP A 17 -15.92 12.83 0.09
CA ASP A 17 -16.99 13.56 0.77
C ASP A 17 -16.44 14.28 2.02
N GLU A 18 -17.26 15.17 2.59
CA GLU A 18 -16.91 15.97 3.77
C GLU A 18 -16.75 15.14 5.05
N ARG A 19 -17.37 13.96 5.12
CA ARG A 19 -17.27 13.07 6.28
C ARG A 19 -16.03 12.18 6.21
N ALA A 20 -15.35 12.15 5.07
CA ALA A 20 -14.20 11.31 4.78
C ALA A 20 -14.47 9.84 5.08
N GLU A 21 -15.67 9.34 4.74
CA GLU A 21 -16.03 7.93 4.92
C GLU A 21 -15.36 7.05 3.86
N GLU A 22 -15.14 7.60 2.66
CA GLU A 22 -14.47 6.94 1.56
C GLU A 22 -13.42 7.83 0.89
N PHE A 23 -12.43 7.19 0.28
CA PHE A 23 -11.30 7.81 -0.36
C PHE A 23 -11.12 7.22 -1.75
N THR A 24 -10.74 8.05 -2.71
CA THR A 24 -10.35 7.63 -4.06
C THR A 24 -8.89 7.93 -4.30
N GLY A 25 -8.23 7.15 -5.15
CA GLY A 25 -6.85 7.38 -5.52
C GLY A 25 -6.38 6.42 -6.60
N THR A 26 -5.08 6.36 -6.80
CA THR A 26 -4.48 5.57 -7.87
C THR A 26 -3.34 4.73 -7.33
N LEU A 27 -3.51 3.42 -7.38
CA LEU A 27 -2.46 2.45 -7.07
C LEU A 27 -1.59 2.22 -8.30
N VAL A 28 -0.29 2.43 -8.15
CA VAL A 28 0.71 2.21 -9.19
C VAL A 28 1.47 0.95 -8.86
N ILE A 29 1.40 -0.05 -9.72
CA ILE A 29 1.98 -1.38 -9.52
C ILE A 29 2.70 -1.86 -10.79
N HIS A 30 3.51 -2.89 -10.65
CA HIS A 30 4.10 -3.61 -11.78
C HIS A 30 4.31 -5.07 -11.40
N ARG A 31 4.52 -5.92 -12.40
CA ARG A 31 4.88 -7.32 -12.17
C ARG A 31 6.27 -7.38 -11.53
N GLN A 32 6.42 -8.24 -10.51
CA GLN A 32 7.69 -8.41 -9.82
C GLN A 32 8.84 -8.67 -10.81
N GLY A 33 9.92 -7.90 -10.69
CA GLY A 33 11.12 -8.05 -11.52
C GLY A 33 11.00 -7.46 -12.94
N GLN A 34 9.86 -6.88 -13.32
CA GLN A 34 9.73 -6.12 -14.57
C GLN A 34 10.11 -4.66 -14.35
N ARG A 35 10.88 -4.08 -15.27
CA ARG A 35 11.27 -2.65 -15.19
C ARG A 35 10.19 -1.71 -15.73
N GLU A 36 9.44 -2.16 -16.74
CA GLU A 36 8.28 -1.51 -17.35
C GLU A 36 7.45 -2.66 -17.97
N PRO A 37 6.11 -2.76 -17.81
CA PRO A 37 5.15 -1.67 -17.73
C PRO A 37 4.56 -1.45 -16.33
N VAL A 38 4.27 -0.18 -16.06
CA VAL A 38 3.55 0.27 -14.87
C VAL A 38 2.06 0.15 -15.13
N GLU A 39 1.36 -0.63 -14.30
CA GLU A 39 -0.09 -0.67 -14.26
C GLU A 39 -0.62 0.33 -13.24
N THR A 40 -1.72 0.98 -13.62
CA THR A 40 -2.33 2.06 -12.86
C THR A 40 -3.77 1.69 -12.61
N ILE A 41 -4.13 1.46 -11.35
CA ILE A 41 -5.47 1.04 -10.94
C ILE A 41 -6.11 2.17 -10.12
N SER A 42 -7.26 2.66 -10.59
CA SER A 42 -8.11 3.52 -9.78
C SER A 42 -8.72 2.72 -8.64
N ILE A 43 -8.56 3.20 -7.41
CA ILE A 43 -9.04 2.53 -6.21
C ILE A 43 -10.03 3.41 -5.45
N ARG A 44 -10.96 2.76 -4.75
CA ARG A 44 -11.81 3.35 -3.73
C ARG A 44 -11.64 2.57 -2.44
N VAL A 45 -11.43 3.26 -1.33
CA VAL A 45 -11.11 2.64 -0.04
C VAL A 45 -11.95 3.27 1.07
N LYS A 46 -12.54 2.45 1.92
CA LYS A 46 -13.26 2.91 3.11
C LYS A 46 -12.29 3.40 4.18
N ARG A 47 -12.69 4.42 4.96
CA ARG A 47 -11.92 4.94 6.10
C ARG A 47 -11.51 3.87 7.10
N SER A 48 -12.41 2.91 7.38
CA SER A 48 -12.14 1.81 8.31
C SER A 48 -10.93 0.97 7.87
N ILE A 49 -10.83 0.69 6.56
CA ILE A 49 -9.72 -0.08 5.99
C ILE A 49 -8.41 0.71 6.07
N LEU A 50 -8.42 2.01 5.77
CA LEU A 50 -7.21 2.85 5.94
C LEU A 50 -6.75 2.90 7.40
N SER A 51 -7.69 2.95 8.35
CA SER A 51 -7.39 2.97 9.78
C SER A 51 -6.78 1.64 10.25
N GLU A 52 -7.30 0.52 9.75
CA GLU A 52 -6.76 -0.81 10.00
C GLU A 52 -5.36 -0.98 9.40
N LEU A 53 -5.18 -0.55 8.13
CA LEU A 53 -3.88 -0.58 7.45
C LEU A 53 -2.84 0.25 8.21
N HIS A 54 -3.19 1.47 8.63
CA HIS A 54 -2.31 2.32 9.44
C HIS A 54 -1.86 1.59 10.72
N THR A 55 -2.79 0.96 11.44
CA THR A 55 -2.49 0.22 12.67
C THR A 55 -1.58 -0.98 12.39
N THR A 56 -1.87 -1.75 11.34
CA THR A 56 -1.13 -2.96 10.99
C THR A 56 0.27 -2.63 10.48
N LEU A 57 0.40 -1.67 9.56
CA LEU A 57 1.69 -1.21 9.04
C LEU A 57 2.53 -0.55 10.13
N GLY A 58 1.93 0.28 10.99
CA GLY A 58 2.64 0.89 12.12
C GLY A 58 3.24 -0.16 13.05
N ARG A 59 2.47 -1.20 13.43
CA ARG A 59 2.97 -2.33 14.23
C ARG A 59 4.02 -3.16 13.50
N LEU A 60 3.91 -3.34 12.19
CA LEU A 60 4.88 -4.11 11.40
C LEU A 60 6.21 -3.35 11.32
N LEU A 61 6.16 -2.08 10.94
CA LEU A 61 7.33 -1.23 10.74
C LEU A 61 8.08 -0.97 12.04
N SER A 62 7.38 -0.77 13.16
CA SER A 62 8.02 -0.60 14.48
C SER A 62 8.86 -1.82 14.90
N ARG A 63 8.46 -3.03 14.47
CA ARG A 63 9.20 -4.27 14.73
C ARG A 63 10.24 -4.60 13.66
N SER A 64 10.12 -4.03 12.46
CA SER A 64 10.98 -4.33 11.32
C SER A 64 12.44 -3.91 11.51
N ILE A 65 12.70 -2.90 12.36
CA ILE A 65 14.05 -2.41 12.66
C ILE A 65 14.85 -3.41 13.52
N GLY A 66 14.19 -4.41 14.10
CA GLY A 66 14.80 -5.46 14.93
C GLY A 66 15.35 -6.68 14.16
N PHE A 67 15.06 -6.82 12.86
CA PHE A 67 15.55 -7.96 12.06
C PHE A 67 16.91 -7.64 11.40
N ARG A 68 17.90 -7.23 12.20
CA ARG A 68 19.30 -7.32 11.74
C ARG A 68 19.65 -8.81 11.67
N ARG A 69 19.63 -9.39 10.48
CA ARG A 69 20.34 -10.65 10.22
C ARG A 69 21.80 -10.44 10.58
N GLY A 70 22.27 -11.18 11.60
CA GLY A 70 23.68 -11.36 11.90
C GLY A 70 24.17 -10.61 13.14
N VAL A 71 23.96 -11.19 14.32
CA VAL A 71 25.05 -11.63 15.23
C VAL A 71 24.51 -12.83 16.03
N GLN A 72 24.80 -14.03 15.54
CA GLN A 72 25.03 -15.23 16.33
C GLN A 72 25.92 -16.15 15.50
#